data_AF-A0A011TD56-F1
#
_entry.id   AF-A0A011TD56-F1
#
_cell.length_a   1.000
_cell.length_b   1.000
_cell.length_c   1.000
_cell.angle_alpha   90.00
_cell.angle_beta   90.00
_cell.angle_gamma   90.00
#
_symmetry.space_group_name_H-M   'P 1'
#
loop_
_entity.id
_entity.type
_entity.pdbx_description
1 polymer ?
#
loop_
_entity_poly.entity_id
_entity_poly.type
_entity_poly.pdbx_seq_one_letter_code
_entity_poly.pdbx_strand_id
1 'polypeptide(L)'
;MARAARGRKPDEGVKALGTFEQEILSIYHRAIERYGEQGRLDMLQQTGLACGSKMCVYFVRMGSTPAHKIGLAYHADSRVKSIQTGSPLPVRLVAWINAPTRKALHNIEREAHAQASRYGIRARGEWFNLGDGAVRKVIDGVVATTPGDVLGVNYDL
;
A
#
# COMPACT_ATOMS: atom_id res chain seq x y z
N MET A 1 28.47 46.76 -33.36
CA MET A 1 27.62 45.58 -33.63
C MET A 1 27.83 44.56 -32.53
N ALA A 2 26.90 44.48 -31.58
CA ALA A 2 26.96 43.58 -30.43
C ALA A 2 26.35 42.21 -30.79
N ARG A 3 27.07 41.12 -30.53
CA ARG A 3 26.53 39.75 -30.60
C ARG A 3 26.74 39.10 -29.23
N ALA A 4 25.65 39.04 -28.46
CA ALA A 4 25.61 38.43 -27.14
C ALA A 4 25.79 36.91 -27.27
N ALA A 5 26.90 36.38 -26.75
CA ALA A 5 27.08 34.94 -26.54
C ALA A 5 26.27 34.54 -25.31
N ARG A 6 25.20 33.77 -25.52
CA ARG A 6 24.35 33.22 -24.46
C ARG A 6 25.16 32.23 -23.64
N GLY A 7 25.34 32.54 -22.36
CA GLY A 7 25.86 31.61 -21.37
C GLY A 7 25.03 30.34 -21.35
N ARG A 8 25.70 29.20 -21.51
CA ARG A 8 25.12 27.89 -21.18
C ARG A 8 24.92 27.89 -19.68
N LYS A 9 23.66 27.93 -19.23
CA LYS A 9 23.36 27.73 -17.81
C LYS A 9 23.93 26.38 -17.37
N PRO A 10 24.53 26.28 -16.17
CA PRO A 10 24.93 25.00 -15.62
C PRO A 10 23.69 24.10 -15.52
N ASP A 11 23.89 22.80 -15.73
CA ASP A 11 22.91 21.74 -15.47
C ASP A 11 22.47 21.83 -13.99
N GLU A 12 21.47 22.67 -13.72
CA GLU A 12 20.84 22.79 -12.44
C GLU A 12 19.89 21.62 -12.25
N GLY A 13 20.46 20.52 -11.76
CA GLY A 13 19.82 19.72 -10.73
C GLY A 13 18.76 18.75 -11.22
N VAL A 14 19.23 17.61 -11.75
CA VAL A 14 18.65 16.34 -11.30
C VAL A 14 19.12 16.12 -9.86
N LYS A 15 18.55 16.89 -8.93
CA LYS A 15 18.74 16.68 -7.49
C LYS A 15 18.07 15.34 -7.16
N ALA A 16 18.84 14.50 -6.47
CA ALA A 16 18.48 13.19 -5.94
C ALA A 16 16.96 12.98 -5.81
N LEU A 17 16.44 11.98 -6.52
CA LEU A 17 15.09 11.46 -6.33
C LEU A 17 14.92 11.21 -4.83
N GLY A 18 14.14 12.09 -4.20
CA GLY A 18 13.76 11.97 -2.81
C GLY A 18 13.08 10.61 -2.59
N THR A 19 12.99 10.18 -1.33
CA THR A 19 12.25 8.95 -1.03
C THR A 19 10.85 9.03 -1.65
N PHE A 20 10.27 7.91 -2.08
CA PHE A 20 8.91 7.86 -2.68
C PHE A 20 7.86 8.61 -1.83
N GLU A 21 8.05 8.66 -0.51
CA GLU A 21 7.26 9.48 0.40
C GLU A 21 7.39 10.97 0.13
N GLN A 22 8.58 11.48 -0.15
CA GLN A 22 8.80 12.86 -0.58
C GLN A 22 8.13 13.14 -1.93
N GLU A 23 8.09 12.16 -2.85
CA GLU A 23 7.37 12.32 -4.12
C GLU A 23 5.85 12.38 -3.91
N ILE A 24 5.28 11.44 -3.15
CA ILE A 24 3.86 11.40 -2.79
C ILE A 24 3.46 12.67 -2.03
N LEU A 25 4.24 13.06 -1.01
CA LEU A 25 4.01 14.27 -0.24
C LEU A 25 4.15 15.51 -1.11
N SER A 26 5.10 15.57 -2.05
CA SER A 26 5.22 16.69 -2.99
C SER A 26 4.02 16.79 -3.94
N ILE A 27 3.43 15.66 -4.32
CA ILE A 27 2.26 15.63 -5.20
C ILE A 27 1.03 16.09 -4.41
N TYR A 28 0.86 15.61 -3.18
CA TYR A 28 -0.20 16.07 -2.29
C TYR A 28 -0.07 17.55 -1.94
N HIS A 29 1.12 18.02 -1.57
CA HIS A 29 1.37 19.44 -1.29
C HIS A 29 1.03 20.30 -2.50
N ARG A 30 1.48 19.92 -3.70
CA ARG A 30 1.16 20.66 -4.93
C ARG A 30 -0.34 20.67 -5.25
N ALA A 31 -1.05 19.59 -4.95
CA ALA A 31 -2.51 19.53 -5.11
C ALA A 31 -3.24 20.44 -4.12
N ILE A 32 -2.81 20.45 -2.85
CA ILE A 32 -3.35 21.31 -1.79
C ILE A 32 -3.07 22.79 -2.09
N GLU A 33 -1.84 23.14 -2.46
CA GLU A 33 -1.44 24.51 -2.78
C GLU A 33 -2.25 25.09 -3.94
N ARG A 34 -2.58 24.24 -4.93
CA ARG A 34 -3.21 24.70 -6.17
C ARG A 34 -4.74 24.69 -6.13
N TYR A 35 -5.33 23.76 -5.38
CA TYR A 35 -6.77 23.50 -5.41
C TYR A 35 -7.39 23.36 -4.01
N GLY A 36 -6.64 23.65 -2.95
CA GLY A 36 -7.06 23.47 -1.56
C GLY A 36 -7.19 22.00 -1.16
N GLU A 37 -7.77 21.75 0.01
CA GLU A 37 -7.98 20.40 0.54
C GLU A 37 -8.87 19.54 -0.40
N GLN A 38 -9.80 20.18 -1.11
CA GLN A 38 -10.61 19.54 -2.14
C GLN A 38 -9.73 19.01 -3.28
N GLY A 39 -8.67 19.70 -3.65
CA GLY A 39 -7.66 19.26 -4.61
C GLY A 39 -6.96 17.95 -4.25
N ARG A 40 -6.66 17.74 -2.97
CA ARG A 40 -6.08 16.50 -2.47
C ARG A 40 -7.07 15.35 -2.63
N LEU A 41 -8.33 15.58 -2.26
CA LEU A 41 -9.41 14.61 -2.37
C LEU A 41 -9.74 14.29 -3.83
N ASP A 42 -9.78 15.30 -4.69
CA ASP A 42 -10.02 15.16 -6.12
C ASP A 42 -8.85 14.45 -6.80
N MET A 43 -7.60 14.65 -6.39
CA MET A 43 -6.49 13.84 -6.86
C MET A 43 -6.64 12.37 -6.46
N LEU A 44 -7.04 12.10 -5.21
CA LEU A 44 -7.32 10.75 -4.74
C LEU A 44 -8.47 10.08 -5.52
N GLN A 45 -9.47 10.87 -5.95
CA GLN A 45 -10.62 10.41 -6.73
C GLN A 45 -10.34 10.26 -8.23
N GLN A 46 -9.66 11.23 -8.87
CA GLN A 46 -9.49 11.32 -10.32
C GLN A 46 -8.44 10.35 -10.88
N THR A 47 -7.41 9.99 -10.10
CA THR A 47 -6.44 9.01 -10.60
C THR A 47 -6.95 7.57 -10.52
N GLY A 48 -7.98 7.24 -9.73
CA GLY A 48 -8.43 5.84 -9.53
C GLY A 48 -7.30 4.88 -9.07
N LEU A 49 -6.19 5.48 -8.63
CA LEU A 49 -4.83 5.03 -8.35
C LEU A 49 -4.33 6.10 -7.35
N ALA A 50 -3.41 5.89 -6.44
CA ALA A 50 -2.00 5.77 -6.83
C ALA A 50 -1.18 4.99 -5.80
N CYS A 51 -1.84 4.32 -4.86
CA CYS A 51 -1.18 3.27 -4.11
C CYS A 51 -1.22 1.95 -4.90
N GLY A 52 -2.35 1.51 -5.46
CA GLY A 52 -2.42 0.11 -5.93
C GLY A 52 -2.04 -0.83 -4.78
N SER A 53 -1.15 -1.78 -5.02
CA SER A 53 -0.56 -2.62 -3.96
C SER A 53 0.47 -1.88 -3.07
N LYS A 54 0.60 -0.54 -3.17
CA LYS A 54 1.56 0.26 -2.40
C LYS A 54 1.01 0.72 -1.06
N MET A 55 1.92 0.98 -0.12
CA MET A 55 1.59 1.49 1.24
C MET A 55 0.37 0.76 1.84
N CYS A 56 0.44 -0.57 1.87
CA CYS A 56 -0.71 -1.39 2.23
C CYS A 56 -0.37 -2.54 3.16
N VAL A 57 -1.36 -2.97 3.91
CA VAL A 57 -1.40 -4.31 4.51
C VAL A 57 -1.99 -5.23 3.46
N TYR A 58 -1.20 -6.22 3.05
CA TYR A 58 -1.57 -7.18 2.02
C TYR A 58 -1.98 -8.52 2.61
N PHE A 59 -2.83 -9.22 1.87
CA PHE A 59 -3.22 -10.59 2.10
C PHE A 59 -2.84 -11.39 0.86
N VAL A 60 -1.95 -12.37 1.02
CA VAL A 60 -1.59 -13.29 -0.07
C VAL A 60 -2.04 -14.71 0.25
N ARG A 61 -2.55 -15.41 -0.76
CA ARG A 61 -2.97 -16.81 -0.68
C ARG A 61 -1.93 -17.71 -1.32
N MET A 62 -1.68 -18.87 -0.71
CA MET A 62 -0.81 -19.91 -1.27
C MET A 62 -1.64 -20.99 -1.99
N GLY A 63 -1.50 -21.09 -3.30
CA GLY A 63 -2.22 -22.04 -4.15
C GLY A 63 -3.74 -21.94 -3.94
N SER A 64 -4.41 -23.10 -3.98
CA SER A 64 -5.83 -23.26 -3.62
C SER A 64 -6.02 -23.64 -2.15
N THR A 65 -5.02 -23.38 -1.29
CA THR A 65 -5.07 -23.74 0.13
C THR A 65 -5.75 -22.62 0.93
N PRO A 66 -6.23 -22.90 2.15
CA PRO A 66 -6.75 -21.85 3.03
C PRO A 66 -5.65 -21.00 3.69
N ALA A 67 -4.37 -21.26 3.39
CA ALA A 67 -3.24 -20.55 3.97
C ALA A 67 -3.08 -19.14 3.37
N HIS A 68 -3.17 -18.15 4.25
CA HIS A 68 -3.02 -16.74 3.94
C HIS A 68 -1.89 -16.12 4.75
N LYS A 69 -1.06 -15.30 4.11
CA LYS A 69 -0.07 -14.47 4.80
C LYS A 69 -0.55 -13.04 4.84
N ILE A 70 -0.38 -12.41 5.99
CA ILE A 70 -0.69 -11.01 6.22
C ILE A 70 0.60 -10.27 6.52
N GLY A 71 0.87 -9.17 5.83
CA GLY A 71 1.98 -8.29 6.19
C GLY A 71 1.83 -6.93 5.54
N LEU A 72 2.72 -6.00 5.89
CA LEU A 72 2.76 -4.69 5.25
C LEU A 72 3.79 -4.63 4.10
N ALA A 73 3.51 -3.77 3.11
CA ALA A 73 4.45 -3.48 2.03
C ALA A 73 4.26 -2.06 1.47
N TYR A 74 5.37 -1.46 1.05
CA TYR A 74 5.36 -0.27 0.19
C TYR A 74 4.99 -0.60 -1.26
N HIS A 75 5.20 -1.85 -1.68
CA HIS A 75 4.84 -2.39 -3.00
C HIS A 75 4.53 -3.89 -2.86
N ALA A 76 3.27 -4.26 -2.68
CA ALA A 76 2.91 -5.66 -2.40
C ALA A 76 3.16 -6.57 -3.61
N ASP A 77 3.06 -6.09 -4.84
CA ASP A 77 3.38 -6.90 -6.03
C ASP A 77 4.84 -7.39 -6.03
N SER A 78 5.78 -6.51 -5.69
CA SER A 78 7.20 -6.87 -5.52
C SER A 78 7.38 -7.84 -4.35
N ARG A 79 6.60 -7.66 -3.28
CA ARG A 79 6.64 -8.55 -2.12
C ARG A 79 6.08 -9.94 -2.43
N VAL A 80 5.01 -10.03 -3.23
CA VAL A 80 4.43 -11.28 -3.73
C VAL A 80 5.46 -12.06 -4.53
N LYS A 81 6.17 -11.39 -5.45
CA LYS A 81 7.28 -12.01 -6.21
C LYS A 81 8.38 -12.54 -5.28
N SER A 82 8.75 -11.78 -4.25
CA SER A 82 9.72 -12.23 -3.24
C SER A 82 9.23 -13.39 -2.38
N ILE A 83 7.94 -13.48 -2.07
CA ILE A 83 7.38 -14.62 -1.33
C ILE A 83 7.33 -15.85 -2.23
N GLN A 84 7.01 -15.67 -3.52
CA GLN A 84 6.95 -16.76 -4.51
C GLN A 84 8.28 -17.51 -4.63
N THR A 85 9.44 -16.85 -4.51
CA THR A 85 10.75 -17.53 -4.61
C THR A 85 10.96 -18.57 -3.51
N GLY A 86 10.28 -18.44 -2.37
CA GLY A 86 10.32 -19.39 -1.26
C GLY A 86 9.13 -20.33 -1.18
N SER A 87 8.20 -20.28 -2.15
CA SER A 87 6.98 -21.10 -2.16
C SER A 87 6.95 -22.02 -3.38
N PRO A 88 6.73 -23.33 -3.20
CA PRO A 88 6.53 -24.27 -4.30
C PRO A 88 5.14 -24.14 -4.96
N LEU A 89 4.21 -23.42 -4.32
CA LEU A 89 2.86 -23.19 -4.83
C LEU A 89 2.72 -21.75 -5.32
N PRO A 90 1.78 -21.47 -6.26
CA PRO A 90 1.52 -20.11 -6.70
C PRO A 90 1.07 -19.20 -5.56
N VAL A 91 1.68 -18.03 -5.41
CA VAL A 91 1.32 -17.02 -4.42
C VAL A 91 0.58 -15.90 -5.13
N ARG A 92 -0.63 -15.57 -4.66
CA ARG A 92 -1.47 -14.51 -5.25
C ARG A 92 -1.80 -13.46 -4.20
N LEU A 93 -1.71 -12.19 -4.59
CA LEU A 93 -2.31 -11.09 -3.83
C LEU A 93 -3.83 -11.20 -3.98
N VAL A 94 -4.55 -11.30 -2.87
CA VAL A 94 -6.02 -11.51 -2.89
C VAL A 94 -6.80 -10.40 -2.19
N ALA A 95 -6.15 -9.61 -1.34
CA ALA A 95 -6.73 -8.40 -0.79
C ALA A 95 -5.64 -7.47 -0.26
N TRP A 96 -5.95 -6.18 -0.14
CA TRP A 96 -5.09 -5.22 0.54
C TRP A 96 -5.85 -4.01 1.08
N ILE A 97 -5.32 -3.43 2.16
CA ILE A 97 -5.83 -2.22 2.82
C ILE A 97 -4.76 -1.14 2.69
N ASN A 98 -5.06 -0.04 2.01
CA ASN A 98 -4.14 1.08 1.85
C ASN A 98 -4.18 1.99 3.09
N ALA A 99 -3.02 2.50 3.48
CA ALA A 99 -2.86 3.41 4.61
C ALA A 99 -2.35 4.79 4.14
N PRO A 100 -2.81 5.90 4.74
CA PRO A 100 -2.35 7.24 4.37
C PRO A 100 -0.98 7.60 4.96
N THR A 101 -0.53 6.89 6.01
CA THR A 101 0.74 7.15 6.70
C THR A 101 1.41 5.85 7.14
N ARG A 102 2.70 5.90 7.48
CA ARG A 102 3.43 4.76 8.07
C ARG A 102 2.83 4.32 9.42
N LYS A 103 2.42 5.28 10.25
CA LYS A 103 1.79 4.98 11.55
C LYS A 103 0.48 4.21 11.36
N ALA A 104 -0.37 4.68 10.45
CA ALA A 104 -1.60 4.01 10.08
C ALA A 104 -1.32 2.60 9.52
N LEU A 105 -0.31 2.46 8.67
CA LEU A 105 0.10 1.16 8.10
C LEU A 105 0.43 0.12 9.19
N HIS A 106 1.22 0.50 10.20
CA HIS A 106 1.55 -0.39 11.33
C HIS A 106 0.35 -0.66 12.24
N ASN A 107 -0.52 0.32 12.45
CA ASN A 107 -1.75 0.12 13.22
C ASN A 107 -2.68 -0.90 12.54
N ILE A 108 -2.89 -0.75 11.22
CA ILE A 108 -3.68 -1.66 10.40
C ILE A 108 -3.08 -3.07 10.44
N GLU A 109 -1.75 -3.22 10.31
CA GLU A 109 -1.12 -4.55 10.32
C GLU A 109 -1.32 -5.26 11.66
N ARG A 110 -1.08 -4.55 12.76
CA ARG A 110 -1.29 -5.07 14.11
C ARG A 110 -2.73 -5.53 14.31
N GLU A 111 -3.69 -4.70 13.89
CA GLU A 111 -5.11 -5.03 14.01
C GLU A 111 -5.50 -6.19 13.10
N ALA A 112 -4.99 -6.24 11.86
CA ALA A 112 -5.24 -7.34 10.93
C ALA A 112 -4.75 -8.67 11.51
N HIS A 113 -3.58 -8.71 12.16
CA HIS A 113 -3.08 -9.91 12.84
C HIS A 113 -3.93 -10.29 14.06
N ALA A 114 -4.41 -9.29 14.82
CA ALA A 114 -5.30 -9.53 15.97
C ALA A 114 -6.64 -10.13 15.51
N GLN A 115 -7.27 -9.54 14.49
CA GLN A 115 -8.51 -10.05 13.89
C GLN A 115 -8.29 -11.43 13.25
N ALA A 116 -7.19 -11.64 12.53
CA ALA A 116 -6.87 -12.93 11.92
C ALA A 116 -6.73 -14.05 12.96
N SER A 117 -6.18 -13.74 14.14
CA SER A 117 -6.08 -14.70 15.25
C SER A 117 -7.43 -15.07 15.87
N ARG A 118 -8.49 -14.27 15.64
CA ARG A 118 -9.87 -14.57 16.06
C ARG A 118 -10.59 -15.48 15.08
N TYR A 119 -10.31 -15.32 13.78
CA TYR A 119 -11.03 -16.03 12.72
C TYR A 119 -10.27 -17.23 12.14
N GLY A 120 -8.99 -17.39 12.45
CA GLY A 120 -8.16 -18.46 11.93
C GLY A 120 -7.05 -18.88 12.90
N ILE A 121 -6.46 -20.04 12.60
CA ILE A 121 -5.34 -20.58 13.39
C ILE A 121 -4.04 -20.08 12.78
N ARG A 122 -3.20 -19.45 13.60
CA ARG A 122 -1.84 -19.06 13.21
C ARG A 122 -1.01 -20.33 12.95
N ALA A 123 -0.60 -20.54 11.71
CA ALA A 123 0.12 -21.75 11.30
C ALA A 123 1.62 -21.61 11.60
N ARG A 124 2.27 -20.59 11.02
CA ARG A 124 3.70 -20.32 11.22
C ARG A 124 4.04 -18.88 10.84
N GLY A 125 4.69 -18.15 11.74
CA GLY A 125 5.09 -16.76 11.48
C GLY A 125 3.89 -15.89 11.15
N GLU A 126 3.84 -15.27 9.97
CA GLU A 126 2.73 -14.41 9.52
C GLU A 126 1.67 -15.17 8.69
N TRP A 127 1.72 -16.50 8.67
CA TRP A 127 0.76 -17.34 7.96
C TRP A 127 -0.37 -17.80 8.88
N PHE A 128 -1.59 -17.71 8.38
CA PHE A 128 -2.84 -18.07 9.05
C PHE A 128 -3.66 -19.01 8.18
N ASN A 129 -4.38 -19.94 8.81
CA ASN A 129 -5.39 -20.76 8.16
C ASN A 129 -6.75 -20.05 8.28
N LEU A 130 -7.13 -19.28 7.25
CA LEU A 130 -8.29 -18.39 7.24
C LEU A 130 -9.34 -18.83 6.20
N GLY A 131 -8.92 -19.14 4.97
CA GLY A 131 -9.81 -19.16 3.82
C GLY A 131 -10.37 -17.75 3.46
N ASP A 132 -10.83 -17.59 2.22
CA ASP A 132 -11.21 -16.26 1.68
C ASP A 132 -12.35 -15.59 2.45
N GLY A 133 -13.33 -16.38 2.93
CA GLY A 133 -14.45 -15.87 3.72
C GLY A 133 -14.01 -15.24 5.04
N ALA A 134 -12.96 -15.77 5.68
CA ALA A 134 -12.43 -15.19 6.90
C ALA A 134 -11.56 -13.96 6.61
N VAL A 135 -10.90 -13.88 5.44
CA VAL A 135 -10.16 -12.68 5.03
C VAL A 135 -11.08 -11.46 4.98
N ARG A 136 -12.31 -11.60 4.45
CA ARG A 136 -13.30 -10.52 4.47
C ARG A 136 -13.63 -10.07 5.89
N LYS A 137 -13.93 -11.01 6.79
CA LYS A 137 -14.23 -10.71 8.21
C LYS A 137 -13.07 -10.03 8.94
N VAL A 138 -11.84 -10.42 8.64
CA VAL A 138 -10.63 -9.76 9.17
C VAL A 138 -10.60 -8.30 8.73
N ILE A 139 -10.77 -8.06 7.43
CA ILE A 139 -10.75 -6.71 6.87
C ILE A 139 -11.89 -5.86 7.43
N ASP A 140 -13.11 -6.40 7.53
CA ASP A 140 -14.26 -5.71 8.11
C ASP A 140 -13.99 -5.31 9.56
N GLY A 141 -13.38 -6.21 10.35
CA GLY A 141 -12.96 -5.92 11.73
C GLY A 141 -11.92 -4.81 11.81
N VAL A 142 -10.94 -4.81 10.91
CA VAL A 142 -9.93 -3.73 10.83
C VAL A 142 -10.59 -2.40 10.50
N VAL A 143 -11.44 -2.34 9.47
CA VAL A 143 -12.14 -1.12 9.06
C VAL A 143 -13.01 -0.58 10.19
N ALA A 144 -13.70 -1.45 10.92
CA ALA A 144 -14.55 -1.05 12.05
C ALA A 144 -13.75 -0.48 13.23
N THR A 145 -12.54 -0.98 13.50
CA THR A 145 -11.73 -0.61 14.67
C THR A 145 -10.76 0.54 14.40
N THR A 146 -10.29 0.69 13.16
CA THR A 146 -9.34 1.75 12.77
C THR A 146 -9.79 2.52 11.51
N PRO A 147 -11.02 3.06 11.45
CA PRO A 147 -11.55 3.69 10.24
C PRO A 147 -10.72 4.88 9.76
N GLY A 148 -10.16 5.68 10.68
CA GLY A 148 -9.31 6.83 10.34
C GLY A 148 -7.92 6.47 9.79
N ASP A 149 -7.50 5.22 9.95
CA ASP A 149 -6.21 4.73 9.42
C ASP A 149 -6.36 4.11 8.01
N VAL A 150 -7.59 3.89 7.52
CA VAL A 150 -7.87 3.22 6.24
C VAL A 150 -8.11 4.24 5.13
N LEU A 151 -7.31 4.18 4.07
CA LEU A 151 -7.49 4.99 2.86
C LEU A 151 -8.33 4.28 1.79
N GLY A 152 -8.27 2.95 1.76
CA GLY A 152 -9.00 2.15 0.77
C GLY A 152 -8.84 0.65 1.03
N VAL A 153 -9.79 -0.12 0.53
CA VAL A 153 -9.83 -1.58 0.64
C VAL A 153 -10.07 -2.16 -0.75
N ASN A 154 -9.33 -3.21 -1.07
CA ASN A 154 -9.37 -3.85 -2.38
C ASN A 154 -9.39 -5.37 -2.23
N TYR A 155 -10.10 -6.05 -3.11
CA TYR A 155 -10.25 -7.50 -3.13
C TYR A 155 -10.03 -8.07 -4.54
N ASP A 156 -9.35 -9.21 -4.59
CA ASP A 156 -9.12 -10.06 -5.76
C ASP A 156 -9.23 -11.54 -5.31
N LEU A 157 -10.32 -11.84 -4.60
CA LEU A 157 -10.58 -13.14 -3.94
C LEU A 157 -11.20 -14.14 -4.91
#